data_AF-A0A5N6X7F8-F1
#
_entry.id   AF-A0A5N6X7F8-F1
#
_cell.length_a   1.000
_cell.length_b   1.000
_cell.length_c   1.000
_cell.angle_alpha   90.00
_cell.angle_beta   90.00
_cell.angle_gamma   90.00
#
_symmetry.space_group_name_H-M   'P 1'
#
loop_
_entity.id
_entity.type
_entity.pdbx_description
1 polymer ?
#
loop_
_entity_poly.entity_id
_entity_poly.type
_entity_poly.pdbx_seq_one_letter_code
_entity_poly.pdbx_strand_id
1 'polypeptide(L)'
;MWPIGEVDSAHIFDWPEGGCSIRTDPKGDLEIAAAQVLAPGVSRDFMAPVDDTTNRRCQEWTMEYVRYLVAKGYIGAEAIEIVQSKRDSPTHGIGLRQVAPQLGN
;
A
#
# COMPACT_ATOMS: atom_id res chain seq x y z
N MET A 1 -1.34 2.58 -16.84
CA MET A 1 -0.60 1.89 -15.76
C MET A 1 0.80 2.47 -15.74
N TRP A 2 1.33 2.85 -14.57
CA TRP A 2 2.67 3.43 -14.44
C TRP A 2 3.59 2.34 -13.89
N PRO A 3 4.58 1.84 -14.66
CA PRO A 3 5.55 0.90 -14.11
C PRO A 3 6.32 1.61 -12.99
N ILE A 4 6.38 0.99 -11.83
CA ILE A 4 7.08 1.55 -10.65
C ILE A 4 8.50 1.00 -10.50
N GLY A 5 8.87 0.00 -11.30
CA GLY A 5 10.18 -0.64 -11.29
C GLY A 5 10.13 -2.03 -11.93
N GLU A 6 11.30 -2.65 -12.02
CA GLU A 6 11.51 -4.04 -12.41
C GLU A 6 11.99 -4.82 -11.18
N VAL A 7 11.71 -6.12 -11.15
CA VAL A 7 12.16 -7.03 -10.08
C VAL A 7 12.91 -8.19 -10.73
N ASP A 8 14.06 -8.56 -10.17
CA ASP A 8 14.79 -9.76 -10.60
C ASP A 8 13.97 -11.02 -10.28
N SER A 9 13.86 -11.94 -11.24
CA SER A 9 13.20 -13.23 -11.05
C SER A 9 13.71 -14.01 -9.84
N ALA A 10 14.95 -13.80 -9.40
CA ALA A 10 15.50 -14.42 -8.20
C ALA A 10 14.73 -14.08 -6.92
N HIS A 11 13.99 -12.96 -6.88
CA HIS A 11 13.16 -12.55 -5.75
C HIS A 11 11.73 -13.10 -5.80
N ILE A 12 11.38 -13.79 -6.89
CA ILE A 12 10.06 -14.38 -7.13
C ILE A 12 10.15 -15.89 -6.92
N PHE A 13 9.23 -16.45 -6.14
CA PHE A 13 9.13 -17.89 -6.00
C PHE A 13 8.13 -18.44 -7.02
N ASP A 14 8.65 -19.14 -8.02
CA ASP A 14 7.82 -19.84 -9.00
C ASP A 14 7.28 -21.14 -8.38
N TRP A 15 5.98 -21.16 -8.12
CA TRP A 15 5.32 -22.37 -7.65
C TRP A 15 5.34 -23.45 -8.75
N PRO A 16 5.81 -24.67 -8.43
CA PRO A 16 5.93 -25.75 -9.42
C PRO A 16 4.58 -26.31 -9.90
N GLU A 17 3.48 -26.00 -9.20
CA GLU A 17 2.14 -26.48 -9.52
C GLU A 17 1.36 -25.44 -10.35
N GLY A 18 0.96 -25.80 -11.56
CA GLY A 18 0.28 -24.91 -12.52
C GLY A 18 -1.21 -24.64 -12.23
N GLY A 19 -1.64 -24.64 -10.97
CA GLY A 19 -3.02 -24.43 -10.55
C GLY A 19 -3.21 -23.14 -9.77
N CYS A 20 -4.34 -22.44 -9.98
CA CYS A 20 -4.73 -21.32 -9.13
C CYS A 20 -5.04 -21.87 -7.73
N SER A 21 -4.20 -21.53 -6.76
CA SER A 21 -4.36 -21.95 -5.37
C SER A 21 -4.12 -20.77 -4.44
N ILE A 22 -4.90 -20.71 -3.36
CA ILE A 22 -4.69 -19.70 -2.31
C ILE A 22 -3.61 -20.26 -1.38
N ARG A 23 -2.50 -19.53 -1.28
CA ARG A 23 -1.38 -19.82 -0.36
C ARG A 23 -1.21 -18.64 0.58
N THR A 24 -0.90 -18.92 1.83
CA THR A 24 -0.70 -17.89 2.88
C THR A 24 0.70 -17.94 3.47
N ASP A 25 1.53 -18.89 3.03
CA ASP A 25 2.91 -19.05 3.42
C ASP A 25 3.83 -18.34 2.42
N PRO A 26 4.43 -17.19 2.78
CA PRO A 26 5.34 -16.47 1.88
C PRO A 26 6.61 -17.29 1.61
N LYS A 27 7.02 -17.37 0.34
CA LYS A 27 8.22 -18.10 -0.11
C LYS A 27 9.23 -17.18 -0.78
N GLY A 28 8.78 -16.32 -1.68
CA GLY A 28 9.64 -15.38 -2.39
C GLY A 28 10.04 -14.20 -1.51
N ASP A 29 11.14 -13.54 -1.85
CA ASP A 29 11.64 -12.38 -1.10
C ASP A 29 10.62 -11.24 -1.05
N LEU A 30 9.86 -11.03 -2.14
CA LEU A 30 8.77 -10.05 -2.16
C LEU A 30 7.62 -10.43 -1.22
N GLU A 31 7.23 -11.71 -1.20
CA GLU A 31 6.15 -12.19 -0.34
C GLU A 31 6.55 -12.08 1.14
N ILE A 32 7.80 -12.45 1.44
CA ILE A 32 8.38 -12.34 2.78
C ILE A 32 8.49 -10.87 3.20
N ALA A 33 8.84 -9.96 2.28
CA ALA A 33 8.85 -8.54 2.54
C ALA A 33 7.44 -8.00 2.83
N ALA A 34 6.44 -8.40 2.04
CA ALA A 34 5.04 -8.02 2.25
C ALA A 34 4.52 -8.48 3.62
N ALA A 35 4.91 -9.67 4.08
CA ALA A 35 4.54 -10.18 5.40
C ALA A 35 5.14 -9.37 6.57
N GLN A 36 6.24 -8.65 6.34
CA GLN A 36 6.90 -7.81 7.36
C GLN A 36 6.32 -6.40 7.43
N VAL A 37 5.77 -5.89 6.32
CA VAL A 37 5.14 -4.57 6.25
C VAL A 37 3.62 -4.75 6.29
N LEU A 38 3.08 -4.86 7.50
CA LEU A 38 1.66 -5.16 7.70
C LEU A 38 0.78 -4.12 7.02
N ALA A 39 -0.15 -4.61 6.20
CA ALA A 39 -1.22 -3.82 5.60
C ALA A 39 -2.01 -3.11 6.71
N PRO A 40 -2.52 -1.89 6.45
CA PRO A 40 -3.31 -1.18 7.43
C PRO A 40 -4.59 -1.97 7.70
N GLY A 41 -4.97 -2.03 8.98
CA GLY A 41 -6.26 -2.58 9.37
C GLY A 41 -7.42 -1.70 8.89
N VAL A 42 -8.64 -2.17 9.12
CA VAL A 42 -9.84 -1.36 8.87
C VAL A 42 -9.74 -0.08 9.69
N SER A 43 -9.80 1.08 9.02
CA SER A 43 -9.77 2.38 9.70
C SER A 43 -10.94 2.47 10.68
N ARG A 44 -10.66 2.90 11.92
CA ARG A 44 -11.70 3.03 12.95
C ARG A 44 -12.67 4.15 12.62
N ASP A 45 -12.15 5.24 12.08
CA ASP A 45 -12.94 6.35 11.56
C ASP A 45 -12.32 6.85 10.26
N PHE A 46 -12.98 6.53 9.16
CA PHE A 46 -12.54 6.93 7.83
C PHE A 46 -12.58 8.45 7.58
N MET A 47 -13.37 9.19 8.38
CA MET A 47 -13.49 10.65 8.31
C MET A 47 -12.44 11.36 9.19
N ALA A 48 -11.78 10.64 10.10
CA ALA A 48 -10.76 11.20 10.95
C ALA A 48 -9.46 11.47 10.16
N PRO A 49 -8.63 12.44 10.60
CA PRO A 49 -7.29 12.62 10.07
C PRO A 49 -6.47 11.32 10.12
N VAL A 50 -5.50 11.20 9.20
CA VAL A 50 -4.56 10.08 9.22
C VAL A 50 -3.73 10.14 10.49
N ASP A 51 -3.61 8.99 11.13
CA ASP A 51 -2.67 8.75 12.19
C ASP A 51 -1.88 7.46 11.90
N ASP A 52 -0.76 7.28 12.60
CA ASP A 52 0.16 6.15 12.37
C ASP A 52 -0.35 4.81 12.97
N THR A 53 -1.56 4.76 13.55
CA THR A 53 -2.01 3.65 14.40
C THR A 53 -3.39 3.08 14.03
N THR A 54 -4.43 3.90 14.10
CA THR A 54 -5.84 3.51 14.00
C THR A 54 -6.53 3.98 12.73
N ASN A 55 -6.00 5.02 12.09
CA ASN A 55 -6.51 5.58 10.84
C ASN A 55 -5.42 5.66 9.76
N ARG A 56 -4.62 4.59 9.65
CA ARG A 56 -3.60 4.45 8.62
C ARG A 56 -4.27 4.14 7.28
N ARG A 57 -3.99 4.94 6.25
CA ARG A 57 -4.53 4.75 4.90
C ARG A 57 -3.65 3.81 4.08
N CYS A 58 -4.26 3.12 3.12
CA CYS A 58 -3.54 2.25 2.17
C CYS A 58 -2.40 2.97 1.45
N GLN A 59 -2.52 4.28 1.19
CA GLN A 59 -1.47 5.06 0.53
C GLN A 59 -0.20 5.22 1.38
N GLU A 60 -0.35 5.40 2.69
CA GLU A 60 0.80 5.48 3.62
C GLU A 60 1.54 4.15 3.68
N TRP A 61 0.76 3.08 3.75
CA TRP A 61 1.31 1.73 3.70
C TRP A 61 2.01 1.44 2.37
N THR A 62 1.43 1.83 1.24
CA THR A 62 2.07 1.66 -0.07
C THR A 62 3.44 2.37 -0.09
N MET A 63 3.54 3.59 0.43
CA MET A 63 4.82 4.30 0.52
C MET A 63 5.83 3.60 1.44
N GLU A 64 5.38 3.09 2.59
CA GLU A 64 6.25 2.35 3.51
C GLU A 64 6.78 1.07 2.86
N TYR A 65 5.90 0.32 2.20
CA TYR A 65 6.25 -0.91 1.54
C TYR A 65 7.22 -0.67 0.37
N VAL A 66 6.97 0.33 -0.47
CA VAL A 66 7.88 0.72 -1.56
C VAL A 66 9.26 1.11 -1.04
N ARG A 67 9.32 1.91 0.04
CA ARG A 67 10.59 2.26 0.68
C ARG A 67 11.30 1.04 1.24
N TYR A 68 10.56 0.08 1.79
CA TYR A 68 11.12 -1.17 2.29
C TYR A 68 11.73 -2.01 1.16
N LEU A 69 11.05 -2.14 0.02
CA LEU A 69 11.56 -2.84 -1.16
C LEU A 69 12.82 -2.18 -1.73
N VAL A 70 12.85 -0.84 -1.80
CA VAL A 70 14.05 -0.08 -2.22
C VAL A 70 15.20 -0.30 -1.24
N ALA A 71 14.94 -0.26 0.07
CA ALA A 71 15.97 -0.49 1.08
C ALA A 71 16.58 -1.90 1.02
N LYS A 72 15.81 -2.88 0.54
CA LYS A 72 16.27 -4.25 0.26
C LYS A 72 16.97 -4.39 -1.08
N GLY A 73 16.89 -3.38 -1.96
CA GLY A 73 17.43 -3.43 -3.32
C GLY A 73 16.60 -4.26 -4.29
N TYR A 74 15.34 -4.58 -3.94
CA TYR A 74 14.47 -5.42 -4.79
C TYR A 74 13.87 -4.63 -5.96
N ILE A 75 13.77 -3.31 -5.81
CA ILE A 75 13.36 -2.37 -6.87
C ILE A 75 14.25 -1.12 -6.82
N GLY A 76 14.32 -0.39 -7.93
CA GLY A 76 15.09 0.84 -8.04
C GLY A 76 14.54 1.99 -7.19
N ALA A 77 15.42 2.91 -6.78
CA ALA A 77 15.07 4.03 -5.90
C ALA A 77 14.06 5.00 -6.53
N GLU A 78 14.00 5.06 -7.86
CA GLU A 78 13.03 5.82 -8.65
C GLU A 78 11.57 5.44 -8.34
N ALA A 79 11.34 4.22 -7.83
CA ALA A 79 10.03 3.77 -7.41
C ALA A 79 9.40 4.69 -6.36
N ILE A 80 10.20 5.24 -5.44
CA ILE A 80 9.75 6.15 -4.39
C ILE A 80 9.19 7.43 -5.01
N GLU A 81 9.89 8.00 -5.99
CA GLU A 81 9.49 9.25 -6.64
C GLU A 81 8.21 9.06 -7.46
N ILE A 82 8.11 7.96 -8.20
CA ILE A 82 6.93 7.62 -9.00
C ILE A 82 5.71 7.50 -8.09
N VAL A 83 5.78 6.69 -7.04
CA VAL A 83 4.64 6.46 -6.14
C VAL A 83 4.28 7.72 -5.37
N GLN A 84 5.28 8.46 -4.87
CA GLN A 84 5.05 9.74 -4.18
C GLN A 84 4.36 10.77 -5.07
N SER A 85 4.67 10.80 -6.38
CA SER A 85 4.02 11.71 -7.34
C SER A 85 2.54 11.39 -7.62
N LYS A 86 2.10 10.16 -7.31
CA LYS A 86 0.72 9.70 -7.52
C LYS A 86 -0.09 9.63 -6.22
N ARG A 87 0.55 9.88 -5.08
CA ARG A 87 -0.07 9.85 -3.76
C ARG A 87 -0.95 11.10 -3.56
N ASP A 88 -2.12 10.91 -2.98
CA ASP A 88 -2.95 12.05 -2.58
C ASP A 88 -2.33 12.77 -1.40
N SER A 89 -2.48 14.10 -1.34
CA SER A 89 -1.96 14.87 -0.21
C SER A 89 -2.52 14.32 1.11
N PRO A 90 -1.71 14.20 2.18
CA PRO A 90 -2.18 13.73 3.48
C PRO A 90 -3.30 14.61 4.07
N THR A 91 -3.41 15.86 3.61
CA THR A 91 -4.47 16.81 3.98
C THR A 91 -5.80 16.60 3.24
N HIS A 92 -5.82 15.81 2.17
CA HIS A 92 -7.07 15.41 1.53
C HIS A 92 -7.59 14.16 2.24
N GLY A 93 -8.48 14.31 3.23
CA GLY A 93 -9.41 13.22 3.57
C GLY A 93 -10.34 12.94 2.38
N ILE A 94 -11.03 11.79 2.34
CA ILE A 94 -12.14 11.64 1.40
C ILE A 94 -13.17 12.72 1.74
N GLY A 95 -13.12 13.81 1.00
CA GLY A 95 -13.97 14.98 1.19
C GLY A 95 -15.38 14.70 0.71
N LEU A 96 -16.11 13.84 1.41
CA LEU A 96 -17.55 13.90 1.37
C LEU A 96 -17.95 15.15 2.14
N ARG A 97 -18.39 16.19 1.42
CA ARG A 97 -19.10 17.31 2.05
C ARG A 97 -20.23 16.70 2.89
N GLN A 98 -20.27 16.98 4.18
CA GLN A 98 -21.51 16.79 4.93
C GLN A 98 -22.59 17.60 4.23
N VAL A 99 -23.58 16.92 3.66
CA VAL A 99 -24.81 17.57 3.25
C VAL A 99 -25.53 17.87 4.56
N ALA A 100 -25.48 19.12 5.01
CA ALA A 100 -26.20 19.55 6.20
C ALA A 100 -27.68 19.12 6.08
N PRO A 101 -28.35 18.70 7.17
CA PRO A 101 -29.79 18.54 7.13
C PRO A 101 -30.39 19.91 6.79
N GLN A 102 -31.20 19.96 5.73
CA GLN A 102 -32.06 21.10 5.45
C GLN A 102 -33.03 21.24 6.64
N LEU A 103 -32.67 22.05 7.63
CA LEU A 103 -33.64 22.51 8.63
C LEU A 103 -34.45 23.64 7.97
N GLY A 104 -35.49 23.24 7.26
CA GLY A 104 -36.47 24.15 6.66
C GLY A 104 -37.76 24.15 7.48
N ASN A 105 -37.93 25.25 8.23
CA ASN A 105 -39.12 25.86 8.83
C ASN A 105 -40.32 24.99 9.25
#